data_AF-A0A6Y4B5C6-F1
#
_entry.id   AF-A0A6Y4B5C6-F1
#
_cell.length_a   1.000
_cell.length_b   1.000
_cell.length_c   1.000
_cell.angle_alpha   90.00
_cell.angle_beta   90.00
_cell.angle_gamma   90.00
#
_symmetry.space_group_name_H-M   'P 1'
#
loop_
_entity.id
_entity.type
_entity.pdbx_description
1 polymer ?
#
loop_
_entity_poly.entity_id
_entity_poly.type
_entity_poly.pdbx_seq_one_letter_code
_entity_poly.pdbx_strand_id
1 'polypeptide(L)'
;MAVTDVDFELKIESGANLVDMEYGLETMTGFSGAIAITTDCILSNEVPSKMSYSDNVRAKLMGACIGSYKQDFKLVISDPVKSANLKRIGNSVLSELITYFICEAMYVEPPALTKKAEKVLSKMEKIESKVIDRISERVKDMHKISRSNKYPVVLKRKTKLRNFKLFEINKNTASNLFNLTTDSNSIEIDAIVTRFNS
;
A
#
# COMPACT_ATOMS: atom_id res chain seq x y z
N MET A 1 -0.03 23.78 -14.13
CA MET A 1 0.19 23.41 -12.71
C MET A 1 1.27 22.33 -12.66
N ALA A 2 2.24 22.45 -11.75
CA ALA A 2 3.30 21.44 -11.63
C ALA A 2 2.73 20.16 -11.01
N VAL A 3 2.59 19.13 -11.83
CA VAL A 3 2.19 17.79 -11.41
C VAL A 3 3.39 17.12 -10.75
N THR A 4 3.22 16.64 -9.51
CA THR A 4 4.26 15.84 -8.85
C THR A 4 3.86 14.38 -8.94
N ASP A 5 4.85 13.53 -9.21
CA ASP A 5 4.62 12.13 -9.51
C ASP A 5 5.69 11.20 -8.91
N VAL A 6 5.30 9.92 -8.79
CA VAL A 6 6.17 8.83 -8.35
C VAL A 6 5.93 7.62 -9.24
N ASP A 7 7.01 7.05 -9.79
CA ASP A 7 6.95 5.90 -10.68
C ASP A 7 7.06 4.59 -9.90
N PHE A 8 6.21 3.63 -10.27
CA PHE A 8 6.18 2.29 -9.70
C PHE A 8 6.16 1.23 -10.80
N GLU A 9 6.64 0.04 -10.43
CA GLU A 9 6.59 -1.18 -11.23
C GLU A 9 5.88 -2.25 -10.40
N LEU A 10 4.81 -2.81 -10.94
CA LEU A 10 4.20 -4.01 -10.41
C LEU A 10 4.54 -5.19 -11.31
N LYS A 11 4.97 -6.31 -10.73
CA LYS A 11 5.25 -7.53 -11.50
C LYS A 11 4.60 -8.73 -10.83
N ILE A 12 3.74 -9.42 -11.58
CA ILE A 12 3.22 -10.74 -11.22
C ILE A 12 4.23 -11.77 -11.72
N GLU A 13 4.80 -12.55 -10.80
CA GLU A 13 5.84 -13.54 -11.08
C GLU A 13 5.22 -14.90 -11.48
N SER A 14 4.58 -14.95 -12.65
CA SER A 14 3.96 -16.18 -13.19
C SER A 14 4.94 -17.07 -14.00
N GLY A 15 6.18 -16.62 -14.21
CA GLY A 15 7.14 -17.29 -15.08
C GLY A 15 6.66 -17.32 -16.54
N ALA A 16 6.60 -18.52 -17.13
CA ALA A 16 6.07 -18.73 -18.48
C ALA A 16 4.55 -18.96 -18.51
N ASN A 17 3.89 -19.01 -17.35
CA ASN A 17 2.47 -19.33 -17.27
C ASN A 17 1.61 -18.10 -17.56
N LEU A 18 0.45 -18.35 -18.16
CA LEU A 18 -0.59 -17.35 -18.32
C LEU A 18 -1.21 -16.99 -16.97
N VAL A 19 -1.62 -15.74 -16.87
CA VAL A 19 -2.35 -15.17 -15.74
C VAL A 19 -3.81 -14.97 -16.15
N ASP A 20 -4.71 -15.40 -15.27
CA ASP A 20 -6.13 -15.10 -15.41
C ASP A 20 -6.36 -13.58 -15.41
N MET A 21 -7.13 -13.10 -16.39
CA MET A 21 -7.33 -11.67 -16.62
C MET A 21 -8.04 -11.00 -15.45
N GLU A 22 -9.08 -11.63 -14.91
CA GLU A 22 -9.88 -11.07 -13.82
C GLU A 22 -9.01 -10.97 -12.56
N TYR A 23 -8.29 -12.04 -12.22
CA TYR A 23 -7.44 -12.06 -11.03
C TYR A 23 -6.25 -11.11 -11.15
N GLY A 24 -5.68 -10.98 -12.34
CA GLY A 24 -4.63 -10.00 -12.63
C GLY A 24 -5.13 -8.56 -12.46
N LEU A 25 -6.30 -8.22 -13.00
CA LEU A 25 -6.89 -6.88 -12.90
C LEU A 25 -7.31 -6.53 -11.48
N GLU A 26 -7.92 -7.47 -10.75
CA GLU A 26 -8.31 -7.27 -9.34
C GLU A 26 -7.07 -7.02 -8.47
N THR A 27 -6.01 -7.80 -8.68
CA THR A 27 -4.71 -7.59 -8.03
C THR A 27 -4.18 -6.18 -8.30
N MET A 28 -4.11 -5.76 -9.57
CA MET A 28 -3.63 -4.42 -9.95
C MET A 28 -4.50 -3.29 -9.38
N THR A 29 -5.81 -3.51 -9.30
CA THR A 29 -6.78 -2.57 -8.75
C THR A 29 -6.61 -2.44 -7.22
N GLY A 30 -6.33 -3.55 -6.54
CA GLY A 30 -5.95 -3.57 -5.13
C GLY A 30 -4.69 -2.72 -4.87
N PHE A 31 -3.61 -2.98 -5.61
CA PHE A 31 -2.35 -2.24 -5.47
C PHE A 31 -2.52 -0.75 -5.73
N SER A 32 -3.13 -0.39 -6.86
CA SER A 32 -3.33 1.02 -7.22
C SER A 32 -4.23 1.76 -6.24
N GLY A 33 -5.27 1.10 -5.73
CA GLY A 33 -6.17 1.63 -4.71
C GLY A 33 -5.50 1.84 -3.36
N ALA A 34 -4.84 0.81 -2.83
CA ALA A 34 -4.15 0.87 -1.54
C ALA A 34 -3.08 1.98 -1.55
N ILE A 35 -2.23 2.01 -2.59
CA ILE A 35 -1.16 3.01 -2.72
C ILE A 35 -1.73 4.43 -2.82
N ALA A 36 -2.78 4.64 -3.61
CA ALA A 36 -3.39 5.95 -3.78
C ALA A 36 -4.03 6.46 -2.48
N ILE A 37 -4.80 5.61 -1.78
CA ILE A 37 -5.45 5.94 -0.51
C ILE A 37 -4.40 6.23 0.57
N THR A 38 -3.41 5.36 0.73
CA THR A 38 -2.34 5.54 1.72
C THR A 38 -1.57 6.83 1.46
N THR A 39 -1.23 7.10 0.19
CA THR A 39 -0.56 8.36 -0.19
C THR A 39 -1.42 9.56 0.13
N ASP A 40 -2.72 9.48 -0.14
CA ASP A 40 -3.65 10.57 0.19
C ASP A 40 -3.60 10.92 1.67
N CYS A 41 -3.71 9.89 2.52
CA CYS A 41 -3.70 10.01 3.98
C CYS A 41 -2.35 10.51 4.52
N ILE A 42 -1.23 10.04 3.96
CA ILE A 42 0.12 10.52 4.33
C ILE A 42 0.28 12.01 4.00
N LEU A 43 -0.21 12.44 2.83
CA LEU A 43 -0.03 13.80 2.36
C LEU A 43 -1.02 14.79 2.98
N SER A 44 -2.20 14.35 3.43
CA SER A 44 -3.18 15.16 4.15
C SER A 44 -3.02 15.11 5.68
N ASN A 45 -2.43 14.05 6.23
CA ASN A 45 -2.52 13.68 7.64
C ASN A 45 -3.96 13.50 8.13
N GLU A 46 -4.86 13.07 7.25
CA GLU A 46 -6.29 12.88 7.53
C GLU A 46 -6.82 11.70 6.71
N VAL A 47 -7.80 10.97 7.24
CA VAL A 47 -8.51 9.92 6.50
C VAL A 47 -9.78 10.54 5.89
N PRO A 48 -9.90 10.64 4.55
CA PRO A 48 -11.07 11.24 3.92
C PRO A 48 -12.37 10.51 4.28
N SER A 49 -13.41 11.26 4.63
CA SER A 49 -14.71 10.71 5.05
C SER A 49 -15.52 10.07 3.91
N LYS A 50 -15.24 10.40 2.64
CA LYS A 50 -15.96 9.86 1.47
C LYS A 50 -15.16 8.76 0.75
N MET A 51 -15.87 7.72 0.31
CA MET A 51 -15.42 6.56 -0.47
C MET A 51 -15.12 6.85 -1.96
N SER A 52 -14.75 8.08 -2.35
CA SER A 52 -14.20 8.24 -3.69
C SER A 52 -12.73 7.83 -3.70
N TYR A 53 -12.32 7.17 -4.78
CA TYR A 53 -10.90 7.10 -5.17
C TYR A 53 -10.33 8.50 -5.01
N SER A 54 -9.20 8.69 -4.31
CA SER A 54 -8.68 10.04 -4.07
C SER A 54 -8.66 10.81 -5.39
N ASP A 55 -9.54 11.81 -5.52
CA ASP A 55 -9.67 12.55 -6.78
C ASP A 55 -8.35 13.25 -7.11
N ASN A 56 -7.57 13.52 -6.07
CA ASN A 56 -6.32 14.28 -6.09
C ASN A 56 -5.06 13.40 -6.20
N VAL A 57 -5.15 12.09 -5.95
CA VAL A 57 -4.04 11.13 -6.00
C VAL A 57 -4.46 9.91 -6.82
N ARG A 58 -3.95 9.79 -8.04
CA ARG A 58 -4.38 8.74 -8.99
C ARG A 58 -3.20 7.97 -9.55
N ALA A 59 -3.30 6.64 -9.56
CA ALA A 59 -2.42 5.80 -10.35
C ALA A 59 -2.81 5.86 -11.83
N LYS A 60 -1.83 6.04 -12.72
CA LYS A 60 -2.00 6.04 -14.18
C LYS A 60 -1.09 5.00 -14.79
N LEU A 61 -1.64 4.15 -15.66
CA LEU A 61 -0.85 3.17 -16.42
C LEU A 61 0.11 3.91 -17.36
N MET A 62 1.33 3.40 -17.47
CA MET A 62 2.34 3.93 -18.40
C MET A 62 2.59 2.96 -19.55
N GLY A 63 3.15 1.79 -19.26
CA GLY A 63 3.51 0.80 -20.26
C GLY A 63 3.58 -0.60 -19.67
N ALA A 64 3.35 -1.59 -20.50
CA ALA A 64 3.51 -3.00 -20.16
C ALA A 64 4.76 -3.56 -20.85
N CYS A 65 5.41 -4.55 -20.24
CA CYS A 65 6.57 -5.19 -20.84
C CYS A 65 6.15 -6.45 -21.60
N ILE A 66 6.53 -6.55 -22.87
CA ILE A 66 6.15 -7.66 -23.77
C ILE A 66 6.59 -9.00 -23.17
N GLY A 67 5.66 -9.96 -23.11
CA GLY A 67 5.91 -11.30 -22.60
C GLY A 67 5.98 -11.42 -21.07
N SER A 68 5.62 -10.37 -20.32
CA SER A 68 5.55 -10.45 -18.85
C SER A 68 4.34 -9.70 -18.29
N TYR A 69 3.82 -10.15 -17.15
CA TYR A 69 2.77 -9.44 -16.40
C TYR A 69 3.39 -8.34 -15.52
N LYS A 70 4.23 -7.52 -16.16
CA LYS A 70 4.87 -6.36 -15.58
C LYS A 70 4.18 -5.10 -16.09
N GLN A 71 3.71 -4.30 -15.14
CA GLN A 71 3.01 -3.05 -15.40
C GLN A 71 3.75 -1.90 -14.73
N ASP A 72 4.22 -0.95 -15.54
CA ASP A 72 4.68 0.33 -15.04
C ASP A 72 3.47 1.26 -14.86
N PHE A 73 3.41 1.93 -13.72
CA PHE A 73 2.38 2.93 -13.44
C PHE A 73 2.96 4.09 -12.64
N LYS A 74 2.27 5.23 -12.74
CA LYS A 74 2.68 6.48 -12.12
C LYS A 74 1.62 6.93 -11.15
N LEU A 75 2.01 7.24 -9.92
CA LEU A 75 1.15 7.91 -8.96
C LEU A 75 1.22 9.41 -9.19
N VAL A 76 0.10 10.00 -9.62
CA VAL A 76 -0.03 11.41 -9.99
C VAL A 76 -0.76 12.15 -8.89
N ILE A 77 -0.12 13.18 -8.34
CA ILE A 77 -0.69 14.07 -7.31
C ILE A 77 -1.04 15.41 -7.96
N SER A 78 -2.33 15.70 -8.05
CA SER A 78 -2.87 16.90 -8.71
C SER A 78 -3.10 18.07 -7.74
N ASP A 79 -3.34 17.78 -6.46
CA ASP A 79 -3.58 18.79 -5.44
C ASP A 79 -2.29 19.57 -5.09
N PRO A 80 -2.30 20.92 -5.14
CA PRO A 80 -1.11 21.72 -4.88
C PRO A 80 -0.52 21.55 -3.47
N VAL A 81 -1.36 21.39 -2.44
CA VAL A 81 -0.93 21.24 -1.05
C VAL A 81 -0.27 19.88 -0.84
N LYS A 82 -0.92 18.82 -1.33
CA LYS A 82 -0.37 17.45 -1.30
C LYS A 82 0.91 17.34 -2.12
N SER A 83 0.97 18.02 -3.27
CA SER A 83 2.16 18.12 -4.12
C SER A 83 3.34 18.80 -3.39
N ALA A 84 3.08 19.90 -2.67
CA ALA A 84 4.09 20.56 -1.84
C ALA A 84 4.55 19.67 -0.67
N ASN A 85 3.63 18.96 -0.02
CA ASN A 85 3.94 18.02 1.05
C ASN A 85 4.81 16.86 0.54
N LEU A 86 4.52 16.32 -0.65
CA LEU A 86 5.33 15.29 -1.27
C LEU A 86 6.76 15.78 -1.55
N LYS A 87 6.92 17.01 -2.08
CA LYS A 87 8.25 17.60 -2.29
C LYS A 87 9.04 17.76 -0.98
N ARG A 88 8.35 18.06 0.13
CA ARG A 88 8.97 18.21 1.47
C ARG A 88 9.42 16.86 2.05
N ILE A 89 8.57 15.83 2.00
CA ILE A 89 8.90 14.51 2.57
C ILE A 89 9.85 13.72 1.65
N GLY A 90 9.64 13.82 0.34
CA GLY A 90 10.39 13.14 -0.71
C GLY A 90 9.83 11.74 -1.04
N ASN A 91 10.06 11.32 -2.29
CA ASN A 91 9.52 10.06 -2.83
C ASN A 91 10.02 8.81 -2.10
N SER A 92 11.21 8.86 -1.47
CA SER A 92 11.74 7.74 -0.67
C SER A 92 10.89 7.52 0.57
N VAL A 93 10.72 8.57 1.38
CA VAL A 93 9.92 8.54 2.61
C VAL A 93 8.49 8.15 2.32
N LEU A 94 7.89 8.68 1.26
CA LEU A 94 6.54 8.27 0.86
C LEU A 94 6.47 6.75 0.59
N SER A 95 7.45 6.20 -0.11
CA SER A 95 7.46 4.76 -0.45
C SER A 95 7.71 3.87 0.76
N GLU A 96 8.54 4.32 1.72
CA GLU A 96 8.74 3.66 3.01
C GLU A 96 7.42 3.61 3.80
N LEU A 97 6.71 4.73 3.90
CA LEU A 97 5.44 4.79 4.62
C LEU A 97 4.32 3.99 3.92
N ILE A 98 4.26 4.01 2.59
CA ILE A 98 3.34 3.13 1.84
C ILE A 98 3.61 1.66 2.19
N THR A 99 4.89 1.28 2.23
CA THR A 99 5.29 -0.09 2.58
C THR A 99 4.89 -0.42 4.01
N TYR A 100 5.15 0.48 4.97
CA TYR A 100 4.74 0.34 6.36
C TYR A 100 3.25 0.06 6.51
N PHE A 101 2.39 0.95 5.99
CA PHE A 101 0.93 0.80 6.14
C PHE A 101 0.40 -0.48 5.48
N ILE A 102 0.95 -0.87 4.33
CA ILE A 102 0.55 -2.11 3.66
C ILE A 102 1.01 -3.34 4.47
N CYS A 103 2.22 -3.35 5.02
CA CYS A 103 2.71 -4.40 5.91
C CYS A 103 1.84 -4.55 7.17
N GLU A 104 1.53 -3.45 7.84
CA GLU A 104 0.62 -3.43 8.99
C GLU A 104 -0.76 -3.98 8.64
N ALA A 105 -1.32 -3.57 7.50
CA ALA A 105 -2.61 -4.10 7.03
C ALA A 105 -2.57 -5.60 6.67
N MET A 106 -1.39 -6.17 6.45
CA MET A 106 -1.18 -7.61 6.22
C MET A 106 -0.83 -8.39 7.49
N TYR A 107 -0.72 -7.72 8.64
CA TYR A 107 -0.15 -8.30 9.86
C TYR A 107 1.25 -8.88 9.63
N VAL A 108 2.10 -8.14 8.90
CA VAL A 108 3.49 -8.48 8.62
C VAL A 108 4.39 -7.41 9.20
N GLU A 109 5.48 -7.82 9.85
CA GLU A 109 6.46 -6.87 10.40
C GLU A 109 7.00 -5.94 9.29
N PRO A 110 6.82 -4.62 9.43
CA PRO A 110 7.26 -3.67 8.43
C PRO A 110 8.79 -3.53 8.46
N PRO A 111 9.42 -3.18 7.32
CA PRO A 111 10.85 -2.90 7.30
C PRO A 111 11.19 -1.67 8.15
N ALA A 112 12.40 -1.65 8.71
CA ALA A 112 12.90 -0.53 9.49
C ALA A 112 12.82 0.79 8.71
N LEU A 113 12.19 1.79 9.33
CA LEU A 113 11.99 3.11 8.74
C LEU A 113 13.23 3.98 8.91
N THR A 114 13.45 4.91 7.97
CA THR A 114 14.43 5.97 8.20
C THR A 114 13.92 6.95 9.26
N LYS A 115 14.84 7.61 9.99
CA LYS A 115 14.49 8.67 10.97
C LYS A 115 13.54 9.74 10.42
N LYS A 116 13.65 10.03 9.11
CA LYS A 116 12.76 10.98 8.43
C LYS A 116 11.35 10.41 8.26
N ALA A 117 11.22 9.13 7.91
CA ALA A 117 9.93 8.44 7.82
C ALA A 117 9.28 8.27 9.19
N GLU A 118 10.02 7.86 10.22
CA GLU A 118 9.53 7.77 11.61
C GLU A 118 8.95 9.10 12.10
N LYS A 119 9.63 10.22 11.80
CA LYS A 119 9.15 11.57 12.16
C LYS A 119 7.87 11.98 11.43
N VAL A 120 7.59 11.40 10.27
CA VAL A 120 6.32 11.62 9.57
C VAL A 120 5.25 10.71 10.15
N LEU A 121 5.57 9.43 10.37
CA LEU A 121 4.66 8.45 10.97
C LEU A 121 4.17 8.89 12.35
N SER A 122 5.05 9.43 13.21
CA SER A 122 4.65 9.92 14.54
C SER A 122 3.61 11.05 14.52
N LYS A 123 3.48 11.77 13.40
CA LYS A 123 2.42 12.79 13.24
C LYS A 123 1.08 12.19 12.85
N MET A 124 1.10 10.95 12.36
CA MET A 124 -0.05 10.17 11.89
C MET A 124 -0.61 9.22 12.95
N GLU A 125 0.00 9.14 14.14
CA GLU A 125 -0.37 8.21 15.23
C GLU A 125 -1.89 8.17 15.49
N LYS A 126 -2.56 9.33 15.47
CA LYS A 126 -4.02 9.44 15.71
C LYS A 126 -4.90 8.84 14.62
N ILE A 127 -4.37 8.69 13.40
CA ILE A 127 -5.10 8.22 12.23
C ILE A 127 -4.58 6.88 11.71
N GLU A 128 -3.51 6.35 12.29
CA GLU A 128 -2.79 5.19 11.78
C GLU A 128 -3.71 3.97 11.62
N SER A 129 -4.43 3.60 12.68
CA SER A 129 -5.41 2.50 12.64
C SER A 129 -6.50 2.74 11.58
N LYS A 130 -6.99 3.97 11.46
CA LYS A 130 -8.00 4.33 10.45
C LYS A 130 -7.47 4.20 9.04
N VAL A 131 -6.19 4.47 8.80
CA VAL A 131 -5.56 4.26 7.49
C VAL A 131 -5.48 2.77 7.18
N ILE A 132 -5.07 1.95 8.15
CA ILE A 132 -4.99 0.48 8.03
C ILE A 132 -6.37 -0.10 7.70
N ASP A 133 -7.38 0.23 8.49
CA ASP A 133 -8.77 -0.20 8.28
C ASP A 133 -9.26 0.20 6.88
N ARG A 134 -8.89 1.40 6.44
CA ARG A 134 -9.32 1.96 5.16
C ARG A 134 -8.75 1.23 3.95
N ILE A 135 -7.53 0.70 4.05
CA ILE A 135 -6.88 -0.02 2.95
C ILE A 135 -7.07 -1.54 3.03
N SER A 136 -7.59 -2.07 4.13
CA SER A 136 -7.74 -3.51 4.39
C SER A 136 -8.36 -4.30 3.22
N GLU A 137 -9.49 -3.85 2.68
CA GLU A 137 -10.13 -4.50 1.53
C GLU A 137 -9.26 -4.44 0.26
N ARG A 138 -8.58 -3.32 0.01
CA ARG A 138 -7.66 -3.21 -1.13
C ARG A 138 -6.45 -4.13 -0.97
N VAL A 139 -5.98 -4.30 0.26
CA VAL A 139 -4.91 -5.24 0.59
C VAL A 139 -5.36 -6.69 0.42
N LYS A 140 -6.63 -7.01 0.66
CA LYS A 140 -7.20 -8.32 0.28
C LYS A 140 -7.22 -8.51 -1.24
N ASP A 141 -7.64 -7.49 -2.00
CA ASP A 141 -7.64 -7.52 -3.47
C ASP A 141 -6.23 -7.73 -4.05
N MET A 142 -5.20 -7.11 -3.44
CA MET A 142 -3.79 -7.29 -3.83
C MET A 142 -3.33 -8.76 -3.80
N HIS A 143 -3.98 -9.61 -2.99
CA HIS A 143 -3.65 -11.02 -2.86
C HIS A 143 -4.45 -11.93 -3.80
N LYS A 144 -5.32 -11.38 -4.66
CA LYS A 144 -6.21 -12.22 -5.49
C LYS A 144 -5.44 -13.27 -6.28
N ILE A 145 -4.40 -12.86 -7.01
CA ILE A 145 -3.59 -13.80 -7.79
C ILE A 145 -2.69 -14.70 -6.95
N SER A 146 -2.16 -14.18 -5.84
CA SER A 146 -1.32 -14.95 -4.93
C SER A 146 -2.11 -16.03 -4.18
N ARG A 147 -3.42 -15.82 -3.97
CA ARG A 147 -4.33 -16.80 -3.38
C ARG A 147 -4.80 -17.83 -4.41
N SER A 148 -5.23 -17.37 -5.59
CA SER A 148 -5.79 -18.25 -6.62
C SER A 148 -4.74 -19.09 -7.35
N ASN A 149 -3.61 -18.49 -7.74
CA ASN A 149 -2.60 -19.12 -8.60
C ASN A 149 -1.24 -19.29 -7.93
N LYS A 150 -1.08 -18.81 -6.68
CA LYS A 150 0.18 -18.89 -5.91
C LYS A 150 1.34 -18.11 -6.54
N TYR A 151 1.05 -17.17 -7.44
CA TYR A 151 2.06 -16.29 -8.03
C TYR A 151 2.38 -15.15 -7.07
N PRO A 152 3.66 -14.91 -6.73
CA PRO A 152 4.04 -13.75 -5.95
C PRO A 152 3.91 -12.48 -6.81
N VAL A 153 3.67 -11.36 -6.14
CA VAL A 153 3.56 -10.04 -6.75
C VAL A 153 4.56 -9.12 -6.10
N VAL A 154 5.44 -8.53 -6.90
CA VAL A 154 6.50 -7.64 -6.42
C VAL A 154 6.18 -6.21 -6.81
N LEU A 155 6.18 -5.31 -5.82
CA LEU A 155 6.11 -3.86 -6.04
C LEU A 155 7.50 -3.25 -5.92
N LYS A 156 7.85 -2.40 -6.88
CA LYS A 156 9.09 -1.61 -6.86
C LYS A 156 8.79 -0.14 -7.10
N ARG A 157 9.57 0.74 -6.47
CA ARG A 157 9.67 2.15 -6.84
C ARG A 157 10.71 2.32 -7.93
N LYS A 158 10.38 3.03 -9.00
CA LYS A 158 11.32 3.36 -10.09
C LYS A 158 11.88 4.76 -9.91
N THR A 159 13.11 4.91 -10.35
CA THR A 159 13.76 6.19 -10.61
C THR A 159 14.42 6.11 -11.99
N LYS A 160 14.91 7.23 -12.52
CA LYS A 160 15.62 7.22 -13.82
C LYS A 160 16.85 6.29 -13.83
N LEU A 161 17.44 6.01 -12.67
CA LEU A 161 18.71 5.28 -12.55
C LEU A 161 18.56 3.87 -11.97
N ARG A 162 17.55 3.61 -11.13
CA ARG A 162 17.43 2.36 -10.37
C ARG A 162 16.00 2.03 -9.97
N ASN A 163 15.73 0.73 -9.81
CA ASN A 163 14.52 0.20 -9.20
C ASN A 163 14.79 -0.25 -7.76
N PHE A 164 13.88 0.09 -6.84
CA PHE A 164 13.94 -0.28 -5.43
C PHE A 164 12.78 -1.21 -5.10
N LYS A 165 13.05 -2.46 -4.71
CA LYS A 165 12.01 -3.38 -4.21
C LYS A 165 11.43 -2.79 -2.93
N LEU A 166 10.11 -2.65 -2.88
CA LEU A 166 9.41 -2.15 -1.71
C LEU A 166 8.95 -3.32 -0.84
N PHE A 167 8.12 -4.17 -1.40
CA PHE A 167 7.66 -5.39 -0.75
C PHE A 167 7.23 -6.43 -1.79
N GLU A 168 6.95 -7.63 -1.30
CA GLU A 168 6.42 -8.74 -2.08
C GLU A 168 5.22 -9.32 -1.35
N ILE A 169 4.17 -9.61 -2.10
CA ILE A 169 2.99 -10.31 -1.64
C ILE A 169 3.02 -11.73 -2.22
N ASN A 170 2.69 -12.71 -1.38
CA ASN A 170 2.70 -14.11 -1.76
C ASN A 170 1.63 -14.90 -0.98
N LYS A 171 1.64 -16.23 -1.09
CA LYS A 171 0.68 -17.10 -0.41
C LYS A 171 0.77 -17.01 1.13
N ASN A 172 1.96 -16.76 1.67
CA ASN A 172 2.15 -16.67 3.11
C ASN A 172 1.53 -15.39 3.65
N THR A 173 1.80 -14.24 3.01
CA THR A 173 1.17 -12.97 3.39
C THR A 173 -0.35 -13.01 3.19
N ALA A 174 -0.85 -13.74 2.17
CA ALA A 174 -2.28 -13.99 2.02
C ALA A 174 -2.87 -14.76 3.21
N SER A 175 -2.13 -15.74 3.73
CA SER A 175 -2.61 -16.60 4.82
C SER A 175 -2.83 -15.78 6.10
N ASN A 176 -2.01 -14.77 6.38
CA ASN A 176 -2.21 -13.86 7.51
C ASN A 176 -3.56 -13.11 7.44
N LEU A 177 -4.03 -12.79 6.23
CA LEU A 177 -5.26 -12.04 6.02
C LEU A 177 -6.54 -12.89 6.05
N PHE A 178 -6.45 -14.12 5.56
CA PHE A 178 -7.63 -14.97 5.31
C PHE A 178 -7.72 -16.19 6.23
N ASN A 179 -6.59 -16.65 6.78
CA ASN A 179 -6.52 -17.85 7.61
C ASN A 179 -6.16 -17.46 9.05
N LEU A 180 -6.96 -16.56 9.63
CA LEU A 180 -6.87 -16.24 11.05
C LEU A 180 -7.20 -17.51 11.85
N THR A 181 -6.21 -18.03 12.55
CA THR A 181 -6.37 -19.16 13.45
C THR A 181 -6.43 -18.62 14.87
N THR A 182 -7.35 -19.15 15.67
CA THR A 182 -7.41 -18.85 17.09
C THR A 182 -6.30 -19.64 17.78
N ASP A 183 -5.38 -18.94 18.46
CA ASP A 183 -4.43 -19.62 19.33
C ASP A 183 -5.22 -20.30 20.46
N SER A 184 -4.89 -21.55 20.77
CA SER A 184 -5.42 -22.27 21.92
C SER A 184 -5.04 -21.61 23.26
N ASN A 185 -3.99 -20.78 23.25
CA ASN A 185 -3.57 -20.02 24.42
C ASN A 185 -4.35 -18.70 24.51
N SER A 186 -5.28 -18.63 25.46
CA SER A 186 -5.91 -17.37 25.84
C SER A 186 -4.90 -16.47 26.56
N ILE A 187 -4.68 -15.26 26.04
CA ILE A 187 -3.92 -14.23 26.74
C ILE A 187 -4.92 -13.40 27.54
N GLU A 188 -4.76 -13.37 28.86
CA GLU A 188 -5.54 -12.52 29.75
C GLU A 188 -4.97 -11.08 29.66
N ILE A 189 -5.75 -10.16 29.09
CA ILE A 189 -5.37 -8.76 28.95
C ILE A 189 -6.06 -7.98 30.07
N ASP A 190 -5.29 -7.59 31.09
CA ASP A 190 -5.75 -6.64 32.10
C ASP A 190 -5.78 -5.23 31.50
N ALA A 191 -6.98 -4.75 31.16
CA ALA A 191 -7.21 -3.42 30.63
C ALA A 191 -8.18 -2.64 31.53
N ILE A 192 -7.82 -1.39 31.86
CA ILE A 192 -8.70 -0.46 32.57
C ILE A 192 -9.41 0.40 31.53
N VAL A 193 -10.74 0.24 31.43
CA VAL A 193 -11.59 1.08 30.57
C VAL A 193 -12.16 2.23 31.38
N THR A 194 -11.56 3.42 31.28
CA THR A 194 -12.14 4.65 31.84
C THR A 194 -13.09 5.30 30.84
N ARG A 195 -14.38 5.42 31.19
CA ARG A 195 -15.31 6.29 30.46
C ARG A 195 -14.96 7.75 30.75
N PHE A 196 -14.62 8.51 29.71
CA PHE A 196 -14.69 9.97 29.78
C PHE A 196 -16.16 10.37 29.61
N ASN A 197 -16.83 10.68 30.72
CA ASN A 197 -18.08 11.42 30.65
C ASN A 197 -17.73 12.89 30.34
N SER A 198 -18.19 13.38 29.18
CA SER A 198 -18.27 14.80 28.84
C SER A 198 -19.73 15.24 28.85
#